data_AF-A0A932WMP2-F1
#
_entry.id   AF-A0A932WMP2-F1
#
_cell.length_a   1.000
_cell.length_b   1.000
_cell.length_c   1.000
_cell.angle_alpha   90.00
_cell.angle_beta   90.00
_cell.angle_gamma   90.00
#
_symmetry.space_group_name_H-M   'P 1'
#
loop_
_entity.id
_entity.type
_entity.pdbx_description
1 polymer ?
#
loop_
_entity_poly.entity_id
_entity_poly.type
_entity_poly.pdbx_seq_one_letter_code
_entity_poly.pdbx_strand_id
1 'polypeptide(L)'
;METKANVYRRWFKTVLIIVGMSVGSYAATFSWLMYKAHVHRRWHEHVQILILRLAPQRPDDVTPEAWALCVFWTLNLHGNYGGPSYFPEEQREPFVREVESMLREPVTLGTVDKVWDAYVRHAPRAQSYLQFRPTDPQMAKTYSAGESLDSLVIMLKDLECRHPDF
;
A
#
# COMPACT_ATOMS: atom_id res chain seq x y z
N MET A 1 -27.61 60.95 -1.40
CA MET A 1 -28.43 59.72 -1.27
C MET A 1 -27.89 58.66 -2.20
N GLU A 2 -27.35 57.57 -1.67
CA GLU A 2 -26.98 56.40 -2.48
C GLU A 2 -28.28 55.74 -2.98
N THR A 3 -28.40 55.46 -4.28
CA THR A 3 -29.60 54.80 -4.81
C THR A 3 -29.64 53.35 -4.36
N LYS A 4 -30.83 52.80 -4.09
CA LYS A 4 -31.00 51.38 -3.73
C LYS A 4 -30.27 50.45 -4.72
N ALA A 5 -30.27 50.81 -6.01
CA ALA A 5 -29.57 50.09 -7.07
C ALA A 5 -28.05 49.96 -6.83
N ASN A 6 -27.38 51.00 -6.32
CA ASN A 6 -25.95 50.95 -6.02
C ASN A 6 -25.66 50.00 -4.85
N VAL A 7 -26.52 50.02 -3.82
CA VAL A 7 -26.44 49.11 -2.68
C VAL A 7 -26.59 47.65 -3.12
N TYR A 8 -27.61 47.34 -3.95
CA TYR A 8 -27.79 46.00 -4.50
C TYR A 8 -26.61 45.54 -5.36
N ARG A 9 -26.08 46.42 -6.22
CA ARG A 9 -24.92 46.09 -7.07
C ARG A 9 -23.68 45.79 -6.23
N ARG A 10 -23.45 46.53 -5.15
CA ARG A 10 -22.35 46.28 -4.21
C ARG A 10 -22.53 44.94 -3.51
N TRP A 11 -23.71 44.69 -2.95
CA TRP A 11 -24.04 43.41 -2.31
C TRP A 11 -23.89 42.21 -3.24
N PHE A 12 -24.41 42.31 -4.46
CA PHE A 12 -24.32 41.25 -5.45
C PHE A 12 -22.85 40.92 -5.78
N LYS A 13 -22.00 41.94 -5.99
CA LYS A 13 -20.56 41.73 -6.18
C LYS A 13 -19.90 41.05 -4.98
N THR A 14 -20.24 41.47 -3.76
CA THR A 14 -19.72 40.84 -2.53
C THR A 14 -20.13 39.36 -2.46
N VAL A 15 -21.39 39.04 -2.74
CA VAL A 15 -21.87 37.65 -2.78
C VAL A 15 -21.13 36.82 -3.82
N LEU A 16 -20.94 37.35 -5.04
CA LEU A 16 -20.18 36.65 -6.08
C LEU A 16 -18.73 36.37 -5.67
N ILE A 17 -18.07 37.32 -5.01
CA ILE A 17 -16.70 37.14 -4.50
C ILE A 17 -16.68 36.03 -3.44
N ILE A 18 -17.62 36.03 -2.50
CA ILE A 18 -17.73 34.98 -1.47
C ILE A 18 -17.95 33.61 -2.11
N VAL A 19 -18.90 33.50 -3.04
CA VAL A 19 -19.17 32.24 -3.76
C VAL A 19 -17.94 31.78 -4.52
N GLY A 20 -17.26 32.69 -5.24
CA GLY A 20 -16.04 32.39 -5.97
C GLY A 20 -14.92 31.87 -5.07
N MET A 21 -14.70 32.51 -3.91
CA MET A 21 -13.71 32.05 -2.92
C MET A 21 -14.06 30.68 -2.35
N SER A 22 -15.33 30.42 -2.02
CA SER A 22 -15.78 29.12 -1.52
C SER A 22 -15.58 28.00 -2.55
N VAL A 23 -15.94 28.23 -3.81
CA VAL A 23 -15.72 27.27 -4.90
C VAL A 23 -14.22 27.03 -5.13
N GLY A 24 -13.42 28.10 -5.16
CA GLY A 24 -11.97 28.01 -5.30
C GLY A 24 -11.32 27.20 -4.17
N SER A 25 -11.72 27.45 -2.92
CA SER A 25 -11.22 26.71 -1.74
C SER A 25 -11.59 25.24 -1.81
N TYR A 26 -12.82 24.91 -2.22
CA TYR A 26 -13.26 23.52 -2.37
C TYR A 26 -12.47 22.80 -3.46
N ALA A 27 -12.30 23.42 -4.63
CA ALA A 27 -11.53 22.85 -5.73
C ALA A 27 -10.07 22.60 -5.32
N ALA A 28 -9.43 23.58 -4.65
CA ALA A 28 -8.06 23.43 -4.17
C ALA A 28 -7.91 22.27 -3.18
N THR A 29 -8.84 22.16 -2.21
CA THR A 29 -8.84 21.06 -1.22
C THR A 29 -9.02 19.71 -1.90
N PHE A 30 -9.98 19.61 -2.82
CA PHE A 30 -10.24 18.38 -3.57
C PHE A 30 -9.03 17.97 -4.42
N SER A 31 -8.42 18.91 -5.15
CA SER A 31 -7.21 18.65 -5.94
C SER A 31 -6.05 18.17 -5.07
N TRP A 32 -5.86 18.76 -3.88
CA TRP A 32 -4.82 18.32 -2.93
C TRP A 32 -5.07 16.90 -2.42
N LEU A 33 -6.32 16.55 -2.08
CA LEU A 33 -6.70 15.19 -1.68
C LEU A 33 -6.46 14.18 -2.80
N MET A 34 -6.85 14.51 -4.03
CA MET A 34 -6.63 13.64 -5.20
C MET A 34 -5.14 13.46 -5.50
N TYR A 35 -4.35 14.52 -5.37
CA TYR A 35 -2.89 14.44 -5.50
C TYR A 35 -2.30 13.48 -4.46
N LYS A 36 -2.68 13.61 -3.18
CA LYS A 36 -2.23 12.70 -2.12
C LYS A 36 -2.63 11.25 -2.36
N ALA A 37 -3.87 11.02 -2.81
CA ALA A 37 -4.35 9.68 -3.15
C ALA A 37 -3.54 9.07 -4.30
N HIS A 38 -3.24 9.86 -5.34
CA HIS A 38 -2.45 9.41 -6.49
C HIS A 38 -0.99 9.08 -6.13
N VAL A 39 -0.34 9.95 -5.35
CA VAL A 39 1.03 9.72 -4.86
C VAL A 39 1.07 8.46 -3.99
N HIS A 40 0.10 8.29 -3.09
CA HIS A 40 0.00 7.10 -2.28
C HIS A 40 -0.20 5.84 -3.12
N ARG A 41 -1.12 5.88 -4.09
CA ARG A 41 -1.38 4.76 -5.00
C ARG A 41 -0.11 4.31 -5.74
N ARG A 42 0.65 5.25 -6.30
CA ARG A 42 1.92 4.94 -6.98
C ARG A 42 2.92 4.25 -6.05
N TRP A 43 3.07 4.76 -4.83
CA TRP A 43 3.94 4.12 -3.85
C TRP A 43 3.43 2.72 -3.46
N HIS A 44 2.12 2.57 -3.25
CA HIS A 44 1.51 1.28 -2.91
C HIS A 44 1.74 0.24 -4.02
N GLU A 45 1.54 0.63 -5.28
CA GLU A 45 1.82 -0.21 -6.46
C GLU A 45 3.32 -0.56 -6.54
N HIS A 46 4.22 0.39 -6.28
CA HIS A 46 5.68 0.14 -6.26
C HIS A 46 6.06 -0.91 -5.20
N VAL A 47 5.56 -0.77 -3.98
CA VAL A 47 5.83 -1.74 -2.91
C VAL A 47 5.26 -3.13 -3.25
N GLN A 48 4.07 -3.18 -3.84
CA GLN A 48 3.48 -4.44 -4.31
C GLN A 48 4.37 -5.11 -5.36
N ILE A 49 4.90 -4.36 -6.32
CA ILE A 49 5.88 -4.83 -7.31
C ILE A 49 7.14 -5.36 -6.62
N LEU A 50 7.68 -4.66 -5.61
CA LEU A 50 8.86 -5.14 -4.86
C LEU A 50 8.59 -6.46 -4.15
N ILE A 51 7.40 -6.63 -3.55
CA ILE A 51 7.02 -7.90 -2.91
C ILE A 51 6.87 -9.01 -3.96
N LEU A 52 6.25 -8.73 -5.10
CA LEU A 52 6.10 -9.72 -6.19
C LEU A 52 7.43 -10.18 -6.77
N ARG A 53 8.47 -9.33 -6.76
CA ARG A 53 9.83 -9.71 -7.16
C ARG A 53 10.44 -10.80 -6.28
N LEU A 54 9.89 -11.10 -5.10
CA LEU A 54 10.29 -12.26 -4.30
C LEU A 54 9.91 -13.58 -5.00
N ALA A 55 8.80 -13.63 -5.75
CA ALA A 55 8.26 -14.86 -6.32
C ALA A 55 9.28 -15.66 -7.17
N PRO A 56 9.99 -15.08 -8.15
CA PRO A 56 10.99 -15.81 -8.93
C PRO A 56 12.29 -16.11 -8.18
N GLN A 57 12.50 -15.53 -6.99
CA GLN A 57 13.74 -15.63 -6.21
C GLN A 57 13.62 -16.67 -5.06
N ARG A 58 12.87 -17.75 -5.31
CA ARG A 58 12.68 -18.84 -4.34
C ARG A 58 14.01 -19.50 -3.99
N PRO A 59 14.34 -19.69 -2.68
CA PRO A 59 15.47 -20.51 -2.26
C PRO A 59 15.30 -21.99 -2.62
N ASP A 60 16.38 -22.67 -3.01
CA ASP A 60 16.33 -24.07 -3.46
C ASP A 60 15.82 -25.06 -2.38
N ASP A 61 16.05 -24.74 -1.11
CA ASP A 61 15.64 -25.54 0.06
C ASP A 61 14.18 -25.31 0.51
N VAL A 62 13.47 -24.38 -0.13
CA VAL A 62 12.06 -24.06 0.18
C VAL A 62 11.15 -24.59 -0.92
N THR A 63 10.08 -25.31 -0.59
CA THR A 63 9.14 -25.79 -1.61
C THR A 63 8.42 -24.65 -2.31
N PRO A 64 8.01 -24.80 -3.58
CA PRO A 64 7.24 -23.78 -4.30
C PRO A 64 6.00 -23.29 -3.54
N GLU A 65 5.26 -24.20 -2.90
CA GLU A 65 4.03 -23.90 -2.17
C GLU A 65 4.30 -23.08 -0.91
N ALA A 66 5.32 -23.44 -0.13
CA ALA A 66 5.71 -22.71 1.06
C ALA A 66 6.20 -21.29 0.69
N TRP A 67 6.90 -21.16 -0.43
CA TRP A 67 7.34 -19.86 -0.92
C TRP A 67 6.19 -18.99 -1.42
N ALA A 68 5.27 -19.55 -2.21
CA ALA A 68 4.07 -18.84 -2.68
C ALA A 68 3.25 -18.31 -1.50
N LEU A 69 3.11 -19.10 -0.44
CA LEU A 69 2.47 -18.70 0.80
C LEU A 69 3.19 -17.51 1.47
N CYS A 70 4.52 -17.52 1.50
CA CYS A 70 5.32 -16.42 2.04
C CYS A 70 5.07 -15.11 1.29
N VAL A 71 5.09 -15.16 -0.05
CA VAL A 71 4.82 -14.00 -0.91
C VAL A 71 3.38 -13.51 -0.70
N PHE A 72 2.40 -14.41 -0.69
CA PHE A 72 0.99 -14.07 -0.50
C PHE A 72 0.72 -13.39 0.84
N TRP A 73 1.20 -13.93 1.95
CA TRP A 73 0.97 -13.31 3.26
C TRP A 73 1.68 -11.97 3.39
N THR A 74 2.82 -11.80 2.72
CA THR A 74 3.50 -10.51 2.65
C THR A 74 2.70 -9.49 1.82
N LEU A 75 2.07 -9.91 0.73
CA LEU A 75 1.12 -9.07 -0.01
C LEU A 75 -0.12 -8.74 0.82
N ASN A 76 -0.64 -9.69 1.60
CA ASN A 76 -1.80 -9.47 2.47
C ASN A 76 -1.48 -8.46 3.58
N LEU A 77 -0.29 -8.57 4.19
CA LEU A 77 0.23 -7.58 5.12
C LEU A 77 0.25 -6.18 4.48
N HIS A 78 0.81 -6.05 3.27
CA HIS A 78 0.83 -4.78 2.53
C HIS A 78 -0.59 -4.26 2.24
N GLY A 79 -1.50 -5.12 1.80
CA GLY A 79 -2.89 -4.70 1.54
C GLY A 79 -3.61 -4.16 2.78
N ASN A 80 -3.31 -4.70 3.97
CA ASN A 80 -3.93 -4.25 5.22
C ASN A 80 -3.24 -3.02 5.84
N TYR A 81 -1.90 -2.95 5.80
CA TYR A 81 -1.11 -1.93 6.52
C TYR A 81 -0.37 -0.95 5.62
N GLY A 82 -0.33 -1.20 4.33
CA GLY A 82 0.16 -0.27 3.30
C GLY A 82 -0.84 0.83 2.97
N GLY A 83 -2.01 0.93 3.62
CA GLY A 83 -2.94 2.04 3.40
C GLY A 83 -2.45 3.38 3.99
N PRO A 84 -2.98 4.53 3.52
CA PRO A 84 -2.51 5.84 3.95
C PRO A 84 -2.85 6.14 5.43
N SER A 85 -3.81 5.41 6.00
CA SER A 85 -4.21 5.50 7.41
C SER A 85 -3.28 4.75 8.37
N TYR A 86 -2.44 3.86 7.85
CA TYR A 86 -1.56 2.99 8.64
C TYR A 86 -0.09 3.24 8.37
N PHE A 87 0.25 3.68 7.15
CA PHE A 87 1.61 3.93 6.70
C PHE A 87 1.89 5.44 6.55
N PRO A 88 2.66 6.06 7.47
CA PRO A 88 2.97 7.48 7.43
C PRO A 88 3.70 7.89 6.15
N GLU A 89 3.38 9.07 5.62
CA GLU A 89 3.89 9.55 4.33
C GLU A 89 5.43 9.67 4.33
N GLU A 90 5.99 10.15 5.42
CA GLU A 90 7.42 10.32 5.65
C GLU A 90 8.21 9.00 5.76
N GLN A 91 7.53 7.89 6.02
CA GLN A 91 8.16 6.57 6.16
C GLN A 91 8.18 5.75 4.86
N ARG A 92 7.39 6.16 3.86
CA ARG A 92 7.19 5.43 2.60
C ARG A 92 8.49 5.18 1.83
N GLU A 93 9.25 6.25 1.66
CA GLU A 93 10.49 6.24 0.88
C GLU A 93 11.64 5.55 1.64
N PRO A 94 11.87 5.79 2.96
CA PRO A 94 12.75 4.96 3.77
C PRO A 94 12.45 3.46 3.67
N PHE A 95 11.17 3.07 3.78
CA PHE A 95 10.74 1.68 3.66
C PHE A 95 11.08 1.08 2.30
N VAL A 96 10.79 1.78 1.20
CA VAL A 96 11.13 1.33 -0.16
C VAL A 96 12.63 1.07 -0.28
N ARG A 97 13.47 1.99 0.18
CA ARG A 97 14.93 1.80 0.14
C ARG A 97 15.41 0.61 0.97
N GLU A 98 14.81 0.41 2.15
CA GLU A 98 15.16 -0.73 3.01
C GLU A 98 14.82 -2.05 2.30
N VAL A 99 13.60 -2.18 1.76
CA VAL A 99 13.17 -3.39 1.02
C VAL A 99 14.00 -3.60 -0.25
N GLU A 100 14.25 -2.55 -1.03
CA GLU A 100 15.11 -2.64 -2.22
C GLU A 100 16.53 -3.10 -1.88
N SER A 101 17.08 -2.65 -0.75
CA SER A 101 18.39 -3.10 -0.28
C SER A 101 18.38 -4.59 0.04
N MET A 102 17.32 -5.10 0.69
CA MET A 102 17.19 -6.52 1.01
C MET A 102 17.11 -7.40 -0.24
N LEU A 103 16.45 -6.90 -1.30
CA LEU A 103 16.27 -7.62 -2.57
C LEU A 103 17.51 -7.62 -3.48
N ARG A 104 18.58 -6.91 -3.11
CA ARG A 104 19.88 -6.97 -3.82
C ARG A 104 20.74 -8.15 -3.38
N GLU A 105 20.47 -8.69 -2.20
CA GLU A 105 21.14 -9.87 -1.67
C GLU A 105 20.39 -11.14 -2.09
N PRO A 106 21.04 -12.32 -2.05
CA PRO A 106 20.34 -13.59 -2.22
C PRO A 106 19.14 -13.68 -1.27
N VAL A 107 17.95 -13.87 -1.84
CA VAL A 107 16.70 -13.94 -1.10
C VAL A 107 16.65 -15.26 -0.32
N THR A 108 16.25 -15.18 0.94
CA THR A 108 16.03 -16.33 1.85
C THR A 108 14.70 -16.17 2.58
N LEU A 109 14.27 -17.18 3.35
CA LEU A 109 13.13 -17.01 4.27
C LEU A 109 13.36 -15.85 5.26
N GLY A 110 14.60 -15.64 5.71
CA GLY A 110 14.95 -14.51 6.57
C GLY A 110 14.76 -13.14 5.90
N THR A 111 14.79 -13.08 4.57
CA THR A 111 14.44 -11.85 3.83
C THR A 111 12.97 -11.49 4.01
N VAL A 112 12.08 -12.49 3.98
CA VAL A 112 10.64 -12.29 4.26
C VAL A 112 10.45 -11.76 5.68
N ASP A 113 11.17 -12.33 6.65
CA ASP A 113 11.14 -11.82 8.03
C ASP A 113 11.57 -10.37 8.12
N LYS A 114 12.70 -10.00 7.51
CA LYS A 114 13.17 -8.62 7.51
C LYS A 114 12.14 -7.65 6.90
N VAL A 115 11.44 -8.04 5.83
CA VAL A 115 10.37 -7.22 5.23
C VAL A 115 9.22 -7.01 6.22
N TRP A 116 8.79 -8.06 6.92
CA TRP A 116 7.77 -7.97 7.96
C TRP A 116 8.20 -7.08 9.14
N ASP A 117 9.46 -7.19 9.58
CA ASP A 117 10.00 -6.33 10.63
C ASP A 117 10.09 -4.86 10.19
N ALA A 118 10.41 -4.61 8.91
CA ALA A 118 10.38 -3.28 8.34
C ALA A 118 8.96 -2.69 8.35
N TYR A 119 7.93 -3.48 8.03
CA TYR A 119 6.53 -3.05 8.18
C TYR A 119 6.22 -2.64 9.61
N VAL A 120 6.57 -3.47 10.60
CA VAL A 120 6.35 -3.14 12.02
C VAL A 120 7.08 -1.84 12.40
N ARG A 121 8.31 -1.66 11.92
CA ARG A 121 9.10 -0.46 12.25
C ARG A 121 8.51 0.82 11.67
N HIS A 122 8.07 0.78 10.41
CA HIS A 122 7.54 1.94 9.68
C HIS A 122 6.03 2.16 9.88
N ALA A 123 5.30 1.11 10.22
CA ALA A 123 3.86 1.11 10.51
C ALA A 123 3.58 0.25 11.76
N PRO A 124 3.81 0.76 12.99
CA PRO A 124 3.73 -0.03 14.23
C PRO A 124 2.42 -0.79 14.48
N ARG A 125 1.31 -0.35 13.87
CA ARG A 125 0.03 -1.07 13.93
C ARG A 125 0.08 -2.45 13.24
N ALA A 126 1.04 -2.69 12.33
CA ALA A 126 1.28 -3.98 11.70
C ALA A 126 1.69 -5.08 12.71
N GLN A 127 2.09 -4.71 13.93
CA GLN A 127 2.44 -5.67 14.99
C GLN A 127 1.33 -6.69 15.25
N SER A 128 0.05 -6.28 15.19
CA SER A 128 -1.08 -7.19 15.40
C SER A 128 -1.25 -8.24 14.30
N TYR A 129 -0.54 -8.07 13.18
CA TYR A 129 -0.57 -8.99 12.05
C TYR A 129 0.53 -10.05 12.12
N LEU A 130 1.50 -9.93 13.03
CA LEU A 130 2.62 -10.88 13.15
C LEU A 130 2.20 -12.33 13.41
N GLN A 131 1.00 -12.55 13.96
CA GLN A 131 0.43 -13.88 14.12
C GLN A 131 0.21 -14.62 12.77
N PHE A 132 0.16 -13.89 11.65
CA PHE A 132 0.02 -14.45 10.31
C PHE A 132 1.36 -14.54 9.56
N ARG A 133 2.48 -14.34 10.26
CA ARG A 133 3.82 -14.37 9.64
C ARG A 133 4.09 -15.78 9.08
N PRO A 134 4.40 -15.92 7.79
CA PRO A 134 4.43 -17.23 7.12
C PRO A 134 5.65 -18.08 7.52
N THR A 135 6.69 -17.46 8.09
CA THR A 135 7.90 -18.11 8.60
C THR A 135 7.72 -18.65 10.04
N ASP A 136 6.63 -18.30 10.72
CA ASP A 136 6.32 -18.84 12.04
C ASP A 136 6.03 -20.35 11.91
N PRO A 137 6.71 -21.22 12.68
CA PRO A 137 6.46 -22.66 12.66
C PRO A 137 5.00 -23.05 12.90
N GLN A 138 4.24 -22.26 13.67
CA GLN A 138 2.83 -22.50 13.91
C GLN A 138 2.00 -22.25 12.64
N MET A 139 2.30 -21.18 11.91
CA MET A 139 1.63 -20.87 10.63
C MET A 139 1.98 -21.89 9.56
N ALA A 140 3.25 -22.30 9.47
CA ALA A 140 3.69 -23.33 8.53
C ALA A 140 2.88 -24.64 8.70
N LYS A 141 2.58 -25.03 9.95
CA LYS A 141 1.73 -26.20 10.24
C LYS A 141 0.31 -26.03 9.72
N THR A 142 -0.31 -24.86 9.94
CA THR A 142 -1.67 -24.56 9.51
C THR A 142 -1.84 -24.77 8.00
N TYR A 143 -0.90 -24.31 7.17
CA TYR A 143 -1.00 -24.46 5.72
C TYR A 143 -0.57 -25.82 5.20
N SER A 144 0.35 -26.51 5.90
CA SER A 144 0.67 -27.90 5.57
C SER A 144 -0.52 -28.86 5.78
N ALA A 145 -1.52 -28.46 6.59
CA ALA A 145 -2.71 -29.25 6.87
C ALA A 145 -3.81 -29.17 5.77
N GLY A 146 -3.56 -28.47 4.66
CA GLY A 146 -4.41 -28.55 3.47
C GLY A 146 -5.55 -27.55 3.37
N GLU A 147 -5.56 -26.47 4.16
CA GLU A 147 -6.50 -25.36 3.94
C GLU A 147 -6.10 -24.53 2.69
N SER A 148 -6.61 -25.01 1.54
CA SER A 148 -6.88 -24.31 0.27
C SER A 148 -5.77 -23.39 -0.28
N LEU A 149 -4.77 -24.02 -0.94
CA LEU A 149 -3.90 -23.37 -1.92
C LEU A 149 -4.68 -22.84 -3.16
N ASP A 150 -5.92 -23.28 -3.37
CA ASP A 150 -6.73 -22.90 -4.54
C ASP A 150 -6.99 -21.39 -4.62
N SER A 151 -7.27 -20.74 -3.50
CA SER A 151 -7.46 -19.28 -3.43
C SER A 151 -6.17 -18.52 -3.78
N LEU A 152 -5.04 -19.10 -3.41
CA LEU A 152 -3.69 -18.60 -3.67
C LEU A 152 -3.36 -18.67 -5.17
N VAL A 153 -3.68 -19.80 -5.81
CA VAL A 153 -3.54 -20.01 -7.25
C VAL A 153 -4.41 -19.02 -8.04
N ILE A 154 -5.66 -18.79 -7.60
CA ILE A 154 -6.55 -17.81 -8.25
C ILE A 154 -5.97 -16.39 -8.16
N MET A 155 -5.44 -16.00 -7.00
CA MET A 155 -4.84 -14.68 -6.81
C MET A 155 -3.58 -14.50 -7.67
N LEU A 156 -2.70 -15.51 -7.71
CA LEU A 156 -1.47 -15.46 -8.52
C LEU A 156 -1.79 -15.32 -10.01
N LYS A 157 -2.81 -16.05 -10.51
CA LYS A 157 -3.27 -15.91 -11.90
C LYS A 157 -3.84 -14.53 -12.21
N ASP A 158 -4.61 -13.94 -11.31
CA ASP A 158 -5.12 -12.57 -11.49
C ASP A 158 -3.97 -11.54 -11.51
N LEU A 159 -2.94 -11.75 -10.70
CA LEU A 159 -1.74 -10.91 -10.68
C LEU A 159 -0.93 -11.01 -11.97
N GLU A 160 -0.70 -12.23 -12.48
CA GLU A 160 -0.07 -12.46 -13.79
C GLU A 160 -0.86 -11.78 -14.92
N CYS A 161 -2.19 -11.86 -14.91
CA CYS A 161 -3.03 -11.19 -15.91
C CYS A 161 -2.93 -9.65 -15.86
N ARG A 162 -2.73 -9.05 -14.68
CA ARG A 162 -2.63 -7.59 -14.54
C ARG A 162 -1.23 -7.06 -14.83
N HIS A 163 -0.20 -7.91 -14.72
CA HIS A 163 1.19 -7.53 -14.86
C HIS A 163 1.94 -8.56 -15.72
N PRO A 164 1.72 -8.57 -17.05
CA PRO A 164 2.27 -9.58 -17.95
C PRO A 164 3.80 -9.49 -18.14
N ASP A 165 4.42 -8.40 -17.70
CA ASP A 165 5.86 -8.18 -17.75
C ASP A 165 6.61 -8.74 -16.52
N PHE A 166 5.91 -9.50 -15.66
CA PHE A 166 6.47 -10.23 -14.51
C PHE A 166 6.77 -11.69 -14.83
#